data_AF-A0A7S1ATW5-F1
#
_entry.id   AF-A0A7S1ATW5-F1
#
_cell.length_a   1.000
_cell.length_b   1.000
_cell.length_c   1.000
_cell.angle_alpha   90.00
_cell.angle_beta   90.00
_cell.angle_gamma   90.00
#
_symmetry.space_group_name_H-M   'P 1'
#
loop_
_entity.id
_entity.type
_entity.pdbx_description
1 polymer ?
#
loop_
_entity_poly.entity_id
_entity_poly.type
_entity_poly.pdbx_seq_one_letter_code
_entity_poly.pdbx_strand_id
1 'polypeptide(L)'
;RNLGMEAGEALPIIMDVLRDPKATDALAELAVAALASLKRVAVPVVPELVQLLDHKKGRMRARAAHAFEGLGGKLSVIAIVRLAAMTEDHHQKHGKVEVSIAALGAL
;
A
#
# COMPACT_ATOMS: atom_id res chain seq x y z
N ARG A 1 22.19 -16.39 -10.12
CA ARG A 1 21.45 -16.50 -8.83
C ARG A 1 20.01 -16.11 -9.12
N ASN A 2 19.07 -17.02 -8.90
CA ASN A 2 17.70 -16.96 -9.41
C ASN A 2 16.78 -16.13 -8.48
N LEU A 3 17.21 -14.91 -8.16
CA LEU A 3 16.56 -14.03 -7.18
C LEU A 3 15.08 -13.74 -7.49
N GLY A 4 14.65 -13.92 -8.75
CA GLY A 4 13.25 -13.74 -9.15
C GLY A 4 12.30 -14.86 -8.71
N MET A 5 12.77 -16.10 -8.57
CA MET A 5 11.94 -17.24 -8.15
C MET A 5 11.71 -17.22 -6.63
N GLU A 6 12.78 -16.98 -5.86
CA GLU A 6 12.74 -16.85 -4.40
C GLU A 6 11.94 -15.61 -3.96
N ALA A 7 12.03 -14.50 -4.72
CA ALA A 7 11.24 -13.30 -4.47
C ALA A 7 9.74 -13.51 -4.71
N GLY A 8 9.36 -14.34 -5.69
CA GLY A 8 7.96 -14.66 -5.96
C GLY A 8 7.30 -15.46 -4.83
N GLU A 9 8.05 -16.40 -4.23
CA GLU A 9 7.59 -17.19 -3.08
C GLU A 9 7.46 -16.38 -1.78
N ALA A 10 8.19 -15.26 -1.66
CA ALA A 10 8.09 -14.36 -0.52
C ALA A 10 6.84 -13.46 -0.56
N LEU A 11 6.24 -13.24 -1.74
CA LEU A 11 5.10 -12.32 -1.90
C LEU A 11 3.86 -12.71 -1.08
N PRO A 12 3.41 -13.98 -1.04
CA PRO A 12 2.27 -14.38 -0.22
C PRO A 12 2.52 -14.13 1.28
N ILE A 13 3.72 -14.48 1.77
CA ILE A 13 4.10 -14.30 3.18
C ILE A 13 4.07 -12.82 3.55
N ILE A 14 4.62 -11.96 2.70
CA ILE A 14 4.61 -10.51 2.90
C ILE A 14 3.17 -9.98 2.92
N MET A 15 2.31 -10.43 2.00
CA MET A 15 0.91 -10.00 1.96
C MET A 15 0.10 -10.47 3.17
N ASP A 16 0.39 -11.66 3.69
CA ASP A 16 -0.25 -12.17 4.90
C ASP A 16 0.09 -11.31 6.12
N VAL A 17 1.35 -10.87 6.24
CA VAL A 17 1.77 -9.94 7.30
C VAL A 17 1.06 -8.59 7.17
N LEU A 18 0.95 -8.04 5.96
CA LEU A 18 0.29 -6.74 5.76
C LEU A 18 -1.21 -6.81 6.07
N ARG A 19 -1.85 -7.97 5.83
CA ARG A 19 -3.26 -8.23 6.11
C ARG A 19 -3.54 -8.64 7.55
N ASP A 20 -2.55 -9.15 8.29
CA ASP A 20 -2.75 -9.59 9.65
C ASP A 20 -2.97 -8.39 10.60
N PRO A 21 -4.18 -8.25 11.20
CA PRO A 21 -4.45 -7.18 12.14
C PRO A 21 -3.68 -7.33 13.47
N LYS A 22 -3.10 -8.50 13.74
CA LYS A 22 -2.26 -8.78 14.92
C LYS A 22 -0.77 -8.57 14.63
N ALA A 23 -0.36 -8.42 13.37
CA ALA A 23 1.02 -8.12 13.04
C ALA A 23 1.42 -6.80 13.71
N THR A 24 2.57 -6.83 14.38
CA THR A 24 3.16 -5.64 14.99
C THR A 24 3.52 -4.62 13.92
N ASP A 25 3.56 -3.34 14.29
CA ASP A 25 3.87 -2.28 13.33
C ASP A 25 5.28 -2.44 12.76
N ALA A 26 6.26 -2.87 13.58
CA ALA A 26 7.60 -3.23 13.11
C ALA A 26 7.61 -4.35 12.07
N LEU A 27 6.78 -5.39 12.24
CA LEU A 27 6.70 -6.49 11.29
C LEU A 27 6.03 -6.04 9.98
N ALA A 28 5.01 -5.17 10.06
CA ALA A 28 4.36 -4.60 8.90
C ALA A 28 5.28 -3.64 8.12
N GLU A 29 6.07 -2.82 8.81
CA GLU A 29 7.09 -1.96 8.19
C GLU A 29 8.16 -2.80 7.47
N LEU A 30 8.60 -3.89 8.08
CA LEU A 30 9.54 -4.81 7.43
C LEU A 30 8.95 -5.42 6.16
N ALA A 31 7.66 -5.81 6.20
CA ALA A 31 6.95 -6.33 5.05
C ALA A 31 6.82 -5.29 3.92
N VAL A 32 6.52 -4.03 4.26
CA VAL A 32 6.52 -2.90 3.30
C VAL A 32 7.91 -2.69 2.69
N ALA A 33 8.97 -2.67 3.52
CA ALA A 33 10.34 -2.49 3.06
C ALA A 33 10.81 -3.65 2.16
N ALA A 34 10.37 -4.87 2.45
CA ALA A 34 10.61 -6.04 1.61
C ALA A 34 9.94 -5.86 0.24
N LEU A 35 8.65 -5.47 0.18
CA LEU A 35 7.99 -5.17 -1.11
C LEU A 35 8.71 -4.08 -1.90
N ALA A 36 9.13 -3.01 -1.23
CA ALA A 36 9.88 -1.92 -1.85
C ALA A 36 11.20 -2.41 -2.48
N SER A 37 11.87 -3.34 -1.80
CA SER A 37 13.11 -3.95 -2.29
C SER A 37 12.88 -4.88 -3.48
N LEU A 38 11.71 -5.53 -3.56
CA LEU A 38 11.31 -6.40 -4.67
C LEU A 38 10.92 -5.63 -5.94
N LYS A 39 10.56 -4.34 -5.81
CA LYS A 39 10.22 -3.43 -6.94
C LYS A 39 9.25 -4.09 -7.94
N ARG A 40 9.67 -4.29 -9.20
CA ARG A 40 8.85 -4.85 -10.28
C ARG A 40 8.43 -6.31 -10.03
N VAL A 41 9.14 -7.05 -9.18
CA VAL A 41 8.76 -8.44 -8.84
C VAL A 41 7.49 -8.46 -8.01
N ALA A 42 7.18 -7.40 -7.27
CA ALA A 42 5.99 -7.26 -6.45
C ALA A 42 4.75 -6.74 -7.21
N VAL A 43 4.82 -6.57 -8.53
CA VAL A 43 3.63 -6.22 -9.34
C VAL A 43 2.44 -7.17 -9.16
N PRO A 44 2.62 -8.50 -8.99
CA PRO A 44 1.50 -9.41 -8.77
C PRO A 44 0.68 -9.13 -7.50
N VAL A 45 1.25 -8.46 -6.49
CA VAL A 45 0.52 -8.15 -5.24
C VAL A 45 -0.28 -6.84 -5.30
N VAL A 46 -0.15 -6.07 -6.39
CA VAL A 46 -0.85 -4.79 -6.57
C VAL A 46 -2.38 -4.91 -6.37
N PRO A 47 -3.08 -5.92 -6.93
CA PRO A 47 -4.52 -6.05 -6.72
C PRO A 47 -4.90 -6.26 -5.24
N GLU A 48 -4.10 -7.01 -4.49
CA GLU A 48 -4.35 -7.23 -3.06
C GLU A 48 -4.05 -5.98 -2.23
N LEU A 49 -2.98 -5.23 -2.57
CA LEU A 49 -2.71 -3.94 -1.94
C LEU A 49 -3.83 -2.93 -2.20
N VAL A 50 -4.44 -2.93 -3.39
CA VAL A 50 -5.63 -2.09 -3.66
C VAL A 50 -6.79 -2.48 -2.75
N GLN A 51 -7.06 -3.79 -2.56
CA GLN A 51 -8.10 -4.22 -1.62
C GLN A 51 -7.79 -3.81 -0.17
N LEU A 52 -6.50 -3.79 0.20
CA LEU A 52 -6.06 -3.39 1.53
C LEU A 52 -6.20 -1.87 1.77
N LEU A 53 -6.12 -1.04 0.71
CA LEU A 53 -6.51 0.38 0.77
C LEU A 53 -7.99 0.55 1.11
N ASP A 54 -8.84 -0.39 0.69
CA ASP A 54 -10.28 -0.36 0.98
C ASP A 54 -10.66 -0.90 2.37
N HIS A 55 -9.67 -1.25 3.19
CA HIS A 55 -9.92 -1.92 4.45
C HIS A 55 -10.52 -0.99 5.52
N LYS A 56 -11.47 -1.50 6.33
CA LYS A 56 -12.19 -0.73 7.37
C LYS A 56 -11.25 -0.09 8.41
N LYS A 57 -10.17 -0.78 8.77
CA LYS A 57 -9.18 -0.31 9.76
C LYS A 57 -8.16 0.62 9.10
N GLY A 58 -8.01 1.85 9.63
CA GLY A 58 -7.07 2.85 9.13
C GLY A 58 -5.61 2.38 9.07
N ARG A 59 -5.16 1.56 10.05
CA ARG A 59 -3.82 0.97 10.05
C ARG A 59 -3.54 0.11 8.81
N MET A 60 -4.53 -0.65 8.33
CA MET A 60 -4.36 -1.49 7.14
C MET A 60 -4.27 -0.63 5.87
N ARG A 61 -5.08 0.44 5.79
CA ARG A 61 -5.01 1.40 4.68
C ARG A 61 -3.64 2.09 4.61
N ALA A 62 -3.11 2.51 5.76
CA ALA A 62 -1.79 3.11 5.84
C ALA A 62 -0.69 2.14 5.37
N ARG A 63 -0.72 0.88 5.83
CA ARG A 63 0.24 -0.16 5.37
C ARG A 63 0.22 -0.33 3.85
N ALA A 64 -0.95 -0.36 3.25
CA ALA A 64 -1.09 -0.46 1.80
C ALA A 64 -0.55 0.79 1.08
N ALA A 65 -0.83 1.99 1.59
CA ALA A 65 -0.32 3.25 1.03
C ALA A 65 1.21 3.29 1.02
N HIS A 66 1.83 2.93 2.14
CA HIS A 66 3.29 2.85 2.27
C HIS A 66 3.90 1.77 1.37
N ALA A 67 3.24 0.61 1.22
CA ALA A 67 3.67 -0.41 0.26
C ALA A 67 3.68 0.15 -1.18
N PHE A 68 2.64 0.88 -1.57
CA PHE A 68 2.58 1.50 -2.90
C PHE A 68 3.61 2.60 -3.13
N GLU A 69 3.96 3.37 -2.11
CA GLU A 69 5.08 4.30 -2.16
C GLU A 69 6.40 3.55 -2.44
N GLY A 70 6.64 2.46 -1.69
CA GLY A 70 7.84 1.63 -1.84
C GLY A 70 7.96 0.94 -3.20
N LEU A 71 6.85 0.56 -3.82
CA LEU A 71 6.83 -0.02 -5.18
C LEU A 71 7.13 1.02 -6.29
N GLY A 72 6.92 2.30 -5.98
CA GLY A 72 7.33 3.45 -6.78
C GLY A 72 6.38 3.89 -7.90
N GLY A 73 6.55 5.16 -8.28
CA GLY A 73 6.05 5.80 -9.50
C GLY A 73 4.55 5.69 -9.73
N LYS A 74 4.18 4.92 -10.76
CA LYS A 74 2.80 4.83 -11.26
C LYS A 74 1.84 4.13 -10.29
N LEU A 75 2.37 3.22 -9.47
CA LEU A 75 1.58 2.50 -8.47
C LEU A 75 1.26 3.39 -7.25
N SER A 76 2.16 4.31 -6.91
CA SER A 76 1.93 5.30 -5.86
C SER A 76 0.80 6.27 -6.24
N VAL A 77 0.70 6.66 -7.52
CA VAL A 77 -0.43 7.48 -8.03
C VAL A 77 -1.76 6.74 -7.88
N ILE A 78 -1.82 5.44 -8.18
CA ILE A 78 -3.03 4.62 -8.01
C ILE A 78 -3.46 4.61 -6.54
N ALA A 79 -2.51 4.45 -5.61
CA ALA A 79 -2.80 4.47 -4.18
C ALA A 79 -3.35 5.81 -3.71
N ILE A 80 -2.74 6.91 -4.16
CA ILE A 80 -3.19 8.27 -3.82
C ILE A 80 -4.59 8.53 -4.36
N VAL A 81 -4.86 8.19 -5.63
CA VAL A 81 -6.18 8.39 -6.25
C VAL A 81 -7.25 7.55 -5.54
N ARG A 82 -6.94 6.28 -5.21
CA ARG A 82 -7.87 5.41 -4.49
C ARG A 82 -8.17 5.95 -3.09
N LEU A 83 -7.13 6.35 -2.34
CA LEU A 83 -7.30 6.94 -1.01
C LEU A 83 -8.11 8.25 -1.05
N ALA A 84 -7.87 9.11 -2.04
CA ALA A 84 -8.62 10.35 -2.23
C ALA A 84 -10.11 10.08 -2.49
N ALA A 85 -10.42 9.12 -3.37
CA ALA A 85 -11.82 8.72 -3.63
C ALA A 85 -12.51 8.16 -2.37
N MET A 86 -11.79 7.42 -1.53
CA MET A 86 -12.34 6.93 -0.26
C MET A 86 -12.57 8.03 0.78
N THR A 87 -11.75 9.09 0.77
CA THR A 87 -11.99 10.25 1.63
C THR A 87 -13.19 11.06 1.17
N GLU A 88 -13.42 11.18 -0.14
CA GLU A 88 -14.61 11.81 -0.73
C GLU A 88 -15.90 11.06 -0.39
N ASP A 89 -15.90 9.72 -0.41
CA ASP A 89 -17.05 8.90 -0.01
C ASP A 89 -17.39 9.06 1.49
N HIS A 90 -16.39 9.33 2.32
CA HIS A 90 -16.54 9.54 3.76
C HIS A 90 -16.92 10.98 4.17
N HIS A 91 -17.01 11.93 3.24
CA HIS A 91 -17.36 13.33 3.55
C HIS A 91 -18.84 13.57 3.91
N GLN A 92 -19.67 12.53 4.07
CA GLN A 92 -20.89 12.67 4.90
C GLN A 92 -20.62 12.60 6.41
N LYS A 93 -19.42 12.23 6.90
CA LYS A 93 -19.11 12.25 8.34
C LYS A 93 -17.67 12.69 8.64
N HIS A 94 -17.51 14.01 8.72
CA HIS A 94 -16.59 14.77 9.60
C HIS A 94 -15.13 14.31 9.75
N GLY A 95 -14.22 15.12 9.19
CA GLY A 95 -12.83 15.20 9.66
C GLY A 95 -11.87 15.49 8.52
N LYS A 96 -11.47 16.75 8.35
CA LYS A 96 -10.46 17.20 7.38
C LYS A 96 -9.24 16.27 7.38
N VAL A 97 -9.02 15.57 6.28
CA VAL A 97 -7.68 15.17 5.86
C VAL A 97 -7.36 16.09 4.70
N GLU A 98 -6.60 17.15 4.98
CA GLU A 98 -6.02 18.00 3.94
C GLU A 98 -4.94 17.16 3.23
N VAL A 99 -5.37 16.33 2.28
CA VAL A 99 -4.47 15.73 1.30
C VAL A 99 -3.96 16.90 0.46
N SER A 100 -2.68 17.25 0.62
CA SER A 100 -2.03 18.33 -0.11
C SER A 100 -2.22 18.14 -1.62
N ILE A 101 -3.18 18.89 -2.17
CA ILE A 101 -3.47 19.06 -3.60
C ILE A 101 -2.20 19.53 -4.36
N ALA A 102 -1.19 20.04 -3.64
CA ALA A 102 0.14 20.35 -4.18
C ALA A 102 0.81 19.17 -4.91
N ALA A 103 0.51 17.90 -4.57
CA ALA A 103 1.08 16.74 -5.25
C ALA A 103 0.44 16.46 -6.63
N LEU A 104 -0.77 16.95 -6.89
CA LEU A 104 -1.49 16.75 -8.16
C LEU A 104 -1.19 17.84 -9.21
N GLY A 105 -0.56 18.94 -8.81
CA GLY A 105 -0.18 20.05 -9.71
C GLY A 105 1.19 19.91 -10.38
N ALA A 106 1.90 18.80 -10.16
CA ALA A 106 3.27 18.60 -10.67
C ALA A 106 3.40 17.49 -11.73
N LEU A 107 2.29 17.12 -12.38
CA LEU A 107 2.28 16.26 -13.57
C LEU A 107 1.98 17.09 -14.82
#